data_AF-A0A3P6E093-F1
#
_entry.id   AF-A0A3P6E093-F1
#
_cell.length_a   1.000
_cell.length_b   1.000
_cell.length_c   1.000
_cell.angle_alpha   90.00
_cell.angle_beta   90.00
_cell.angle_gamma   90.00
#
_symmetry.space_group_name_H-M   'P 1'
#
loop_
_entity.id
_entity.type
_entity.pdbx_description
1 polymer ?
#
loop_
_entity_poly.entity_id
_entity_poly.type
_entity_poly.pdbx_seq_one_letter_code
_entity_poly.pdbx_strand_id
1 'polypeptide(L)'
;SHYSIPAHHVRSPLVAEALALRESLGKCRELGLSRIRCESDSAILIKALKTKSSIIGRYGILTDILSLASSFECVSFHWISRMK
;
A
#
# COMPACT_ATOMS: atom_id res chain seq x y z
N SER A 1 26.26 13.47 22.82
CA SER A 1 25.78 12.63 21.70
C SER A 1 24.26 12.73 21.66
N HIS A 2 23.72 13.41 20.64
CA HIS A 2 22.31 13.80 20.57
C HIS A 2 21.46 12.57 20.21
N TYR A 3 20.81 11.97 21.21
CA TYR A 3 19.83 10.90 21.01
C TYR A 3 18.55 11.51 20.42
N SER A 4 18.42 11.46 19.09
CA SER A 4 17.18 11.82 18.43
C SER A 4 16.23 10.63 18.51
N ILE A 5 15.28 10.67 19.44
CA ILE A 5 14.10 9.80 19.41
C ILE A 5 13.27 10.27 18.21
N PRO A 6 13.10 9.49 17.13
CA PRO A 6 12.20 9.89 16.06
C PRO A 6 10.78 9.81 16.62
N ALA A 7 10.12 10.96 16.64
CA ALA A 7 8.77 11.14 17.16
C ALA A 7 7.81 10.04 16.69
N HIS A 8 7.30 9.31 17.66
CA HIS A 8 6.15 8.43 17.55
C HIS A 8 4.91 9.32 17.37
N HIS A 9 4.46 9.59 16.14
CA HIS A 9 3.10 10.08 15.81
C HIS A 9 2.89 10.09 14.28
N VAL A 10 2.28 9.01 13.77
CA VAL A 10 1.40 8.94 12.58
C VAL A 10 1.53 10.05 11.51
N ARG A 11 2.23 9.78 10.39
CA ARG A 11 2.08 10.36 9.02
C ARG A 11 3.34 10.16 8.15
N SER A 12 3.82 8.92 7.98
CA SER A 12 4.79 8.68 6.91
C SER A 12 4.06 8.78 5.56
N PRO A 13 4.66 9.38 4.51
CA PRO A 13 4.09 9.40 3.16
C PRO A 13 3.60 8.01 2.72
N LEU A 14 4.33 6.97 3.15
CA LEU A 14 3.99 5.57 2.94
C LEU A 14 2.59 5.17 3.47
N VAL A 15 2.21 5.61 4.67
CA VAL A 15 0.89 5.28 5.24
C VAL A 15 -0.23 6.01 4.51
N ALA A 16 0.00 7.26 4.09
CA ALA A 16 -0.97 8.02 3.30
C ALA A 16 -1.20 7.36 1.92
N GLU A 17 -0.13 6.95 1.24
CA GLU A 17 -0.22 6.22 -0.02
C GLU A 17 -0.89 4.85 0.14
N ALA A 18 -0.58 4.12 1.22
CA ALA A 18 -1.23 2.85 1.52
C ALA A 18 -2.74 3.02 1.77
N LEU A 19 -3.13 4.06 2.53
CA LEU A 19 -4.54 4.40 2.74
C LEU A 19 -5.24 4.71 1.42
N ALA A 20 -4.65 5.56 0.57
CA ALA A 20 -5.21 5.88 -0.75
C ALA A 20 -5.41 4.62 -1.61
N LEU A 21 -4.43 3.70 -1.58
CA LEU A 21 -4.53 2.44 -2.29
C LEU A 21 -5.64 1.53 -1.75
N ARG A 22 -5.79 1.46 -0.41
CA ARG A 22 -6.86 0.70 0.25
C ARG A 22 -8.24 1.22 -0.16
N GLU A 23 -8.44 2.54 -0.12
CA GLU A 23 -9.72 3.16 -0.50
C GLU A 23 -10.03 2.94 -1.99
N SER A 24 -9.02 3.05 -2.86
CA SER A 24 -9.17 2.76 -4.29
C SER A 24 -9.61 1.32 -4.54
N LEU A 25 -8.96 0.34 -3.89
CA LEU A 25 -9.38 -1.07 -3.95
C LEU A 25 -10.79 -1.27 -3.39
N GLY A 26 -11.12 -0.65 -2.26
CA GLY A 26 -12.47 -0.68 -1.71
C GLY A 26 -13.50 -0.21 -2.73
N LYS A 27 -13.23 0.91 -3.40
CA LYS A 27 -14.13 1.45 -4.43
C LYS A 27 -14.23 0.56 -5.65
N CYS A 28 -13.12 -0.01 -6.11
CA CYS A 28 -13.11 -0.96 -7.22
C CYS A 28 -13.96 -2.20 -6.92
N ARG A 29 -13.93 -2.68 -5.68
CA ARG A 29 -14.78 -3.79 -5.22
C ARG A 29 -16.26 -3.41 -5.24
N GLU A 30 -16.61 -2.22 -4.75
CA GLU A 30 -18.00 -1.71 -4.81
C GLU A 30 -18.49 -1.57 -6.25
N LEU A 31 -17.61 -1.23 -7.18
CA LEU A 31 -17.92 -1.14 -8.62
C LEU A 31 -17.99 -2.51 -9.31
N GLY A 32 -17.75 -3.61 -8.61
CA GLY A 32 -17.79 -4.97 -9.17
C GLY A 32 -16.67 -5.26 -10.16
N LEU A 33 -15.55 -4.55 -10.08
CA LEU A 33 -14.40 -4.79 -10.95
C LEU A 33 -13.67 -6.06 -10.52
N SER A 34 -13.42 -6.99 -11.45
CA SER A 34 -12.70 -8.24 -11.14
C SER A 34 -11.18 -8.15 -11.29
N ARG A 35 -10.68 -7.22 -12.12
CA ARG A 35 -9.26 -7.12 -12.48
C ARG A 35 -8.73 -5.72 -12.22
N ILE A 36 -7.80 -5.60 -11.28
CA ILE A 36 -7.24 -4.32 -10.83
C ILE A 36 -5.75 -4.22 -11.11
N ARG A 37 -5.34 -3.09 -11.65
CA ARG A 37 -3.95 -2.67 -11.75
C ARG A 37 -3.73 -1.48 -10.82
N CYS A 38 -2.90 -1.69 -9.81
CA CYS A 38 -2.55 -0.70 -8.82
C CYS A 38 -1.16 -0.14 -9.14
N GLU A 39 -1.05 1.18 -9.22
CA GLU A 39 0.19 1.88 -9.52
C GLU A 39 0.49 2.88 -8.40
N SER A 40 1.71 2.84 -7.87
CA SER A 40 2.18 3.79 -6.85
C SER A 40 3.63 4.15 -7.13
N ASP A 41 3.98 5.37 -6.79
CA ASP A 41 5.33 5.91 -6.90
C ASP A 41 6.22 5.60 -5.70
N SER A 42 5.66 5.04 -4.61
CA SER A 42 6.43 4.50 -3.51
C SER A 42 6.95 3.10 -3.81
N ALA A 43 8.24 3.04 -4.17
CA ALA A 43 8.95 1.78 -4.34
C ALA A 43 8.91 0.92 -3.06
N ILE A 44 8.87 1.54 -1.88
CA ILE A 44 8.78 0.85 -0.59
C ILE A 44 7.42 0.16 -0.46
N LEU A 45 6.33 0.86 -0.80
CA LEU A 45 4.97 0.32 -0.75
C LEU A 45 4.83 -0.88 -1.69
N ILE A 46 5.20 -0.69 -2.96
CA ILE A 46 5.11 -1.74 -3.97
C ILE A 46 5.98 -2.94 -3.61
N LYS A 47 7.22 -2.71 -3.13
CA LYS A 47 8.08 -3.80 -2.67
C LYS A 47 7.46 -4.54 -1.49
N ALA A 48 6.89 -3.84 -0.52
CA ALA A 48 6.24 -4.46 0.63
C ALA A 48 5.05 -5.35 0.20
N LEU A 49 4.20 -4.86 -0.69
CA LEU A 49 3.04 -5.59 -1.22
C LEU A 49 3.46 -6.82 -2.05
N LYS A 50 4.47 -6.68 -2.91
CA LYS A 50 4.96 -7.78 -3.76
C LYS A 50 5.69 -8.87 -2.97
N THR A 51 6.51 -8.49 -2.01
CA THR A 51 7.35 -9.44 -1.25
C THR A 51 6.66 -10.02 -0.02
N LYS A 52 5.42 -9.60 0.26
CA LYS A 52 4.71 -9.88 1.51
C LYS A 52 5.63 -9.71 2.74
N SER A 53 6.45 -8.64 2.72
CA SER A 53 7.57 -8.46 3.63
C SER A 53 7.12 -8.39 5.10
N SER A 54 8.03 -8.66 6.03
CA SER A 54 7.87 -8.46 7.48
C SER A 54 7.40 -7.04 7.87
N ILE A 55 7.55 -6.06 6.96
CA ILE A 55 7.01 -4.71 7.12
C ILE A 55 5.47 -4.70 7.20
N ILE A 56 4.78 -5.67 6.60
CA ILE A 56 3.30 -5.81 6.67
C ILE A 56 2.84 -6.00 8.10
N GLY A 57 3.53 -6.84 8.88
CA GLY A 57 3.22 -7.04 10.29
C GLY A 57 3.38 -5.77 11.13
N ARG A 58 4.10 -4.76 10.63
CA ARG A 58 4.29 -3.46 11.27
C ARG A 58 3.22 -2.43 10.87
N TYR A 59 2.57 -2.62 9.73
CA TYR A 59 1.57 -1.69 9.19
C TYR A 59 0.31 -2.47 8.81
N GLY A 60 -0.66 -2.54 9.74
CA GLY A 60 -1.93 -3.26 9.54
C GLY A 60 -2.65 -2.87 8.25
N ILE A 61 -2.51 -1.61 7.81
CA ILE A 61 -3.03 -1.12 6.53
C ILE A 61 -2.56 -1.94 5.31
N LEU A 62 -1.32 -2.43 5.31
CA LEU A 62 -0.79 -3.26 4.22
C LEU A 62 -1.43 -4.65 4.22
N THR A 63 -1.73 -5.19 5.41
CA THR A 63 -2.47 -6.44 5.56
C THR A 63 -3.88 -6.29 5.01
N ASP A 64 -4.56 -5.17 5.33
CA ASP A 64 -5.90 -4.87 4.83
C ASP A 64 -5.93 -4.76 3.30
N ILE A 65 -4.94 -4.06 2.71
CA ILE A 65 -4.78 -3.95 1.25
C ILE A 65 -4.65 -5.33 0.62
N LEU A 66 -3.82 -6.22 1.18
CA LEU A 66 -3.65 -7.57 0.65
C LEU A 66 -4.90 -8.44 0.82
N SER A 67 -5.60 -8.28 1.93
CA SER A 67 -6.89 -8.95 2.15
C SER A 67 -7.93 -8.51 1.12
N LEU A 68 -8.06 -7.21 0.89
CA LEU A 68 -8.92 -6.66 -0.17
C LEU A 68 -8.47 -7.13 -1.55
N ALA A 69 -7.17 -7.09 -1.83
CA ALA A 69 -6.59 -7.56 -3.09
C ALA A 69 -6.94 -9.04 -3.38
N SER A 70 -7.08 -9.85 -2.33
CA SER A 70 -7.44 -11.27 -2.45
C SER A 70 -8.91 -11.51 -2.82
N SER A 71 -9.76 -10.48 -2.77
CA SER A 71 -11.15 -10.55 -3.23
C SER A 71 -11.32 -10.35 -4.74
N PHE A 72 -10.26 -9.95 -5.44
CA PHE A 72 -10.25 -9.75 -6.89
C PHE A 72 -9.73 -11.00 -7.60
N GLU A 73 -10.25 -11.29 -8.79
CA GLU A 73 -9.74 -12.39 -9.63
C GLU A 73 -8.30 -12.15 -10.06
N CYS A 74 -7.95 -10.88 -10.31
CA CYS A 74 -6.60 -10.52 -10.70
C CYS A 74 -6.23 -9.13 -10.18
N VAL A 75 -5.16 -9.06 -9.39
CA VAL A 75 -4.63 -7.80 -8.85
C VAL A 75 -3.13 -7.75 -9.10
N SER A 76 -2.65 -6.60 -9.56
CA SER A 76 -1.24 -6.39 -9.84
C SER A 76 -0.76 -5.06 -9.29
N PHE A 77 0.43 -5.04 -8.69
CA PHE A 77 1.04 -3.86 -8.08
C PHE A 77 2.30 -3.46 -8.85
N HIS A 78 2.31 -2.24 -9.38
CA HIS A 78 3.41 -1.71 -10.18
C HIS A 78 3.96 -0.43 -9.57
N TRP A 79 5.28 -0.36 -9.53
CA TRP A 79 5.95 0.89 -9.21
C TRP A 79 6.04 1.73 -10.48
N ILE A 80 5.62 2.99 -10.37
CA ILE A 80 5.77 3.98 -11.43
C ILE A 80 6.71 5.08 -10.96
N SER A 81 7.53 5.60 -11.87
CA SER A 81 8.31 6.79 -11.54
C SER A 81 7.38 8.00 -11.43
N ARG A 82 7.57 8.87 -10.42
CA ARG A 82 7.10 10.25 -10.49
C ARG A 82 7.87 10.94 -11.61
N MET A 83 7.41 10.78 -12.84
CA MET A 83 7.94 11.55 -13.97
C MET A 83 7.61 13.02 -13.74
N LYS A 84 8.61 13.84 -14.10
CA LYS A 84 8.77 15.26 -13.83
C LYS A 84 7.99 16.11 -14.83
#